data_AF-Q3JTL8-F1
#
_entry.id   AF-Q3JTL8-F1
#
_cell.length_a   1.000
_cell.length_b   1.000
_cell.length_c   1.000
_cell.angle_alpha   90.00
_cell.angle_beta   90.00
_cell.angle_gamma   90.00
#
_symmetry.space_group_name_H-M   'P 1'
#
loop_
_entity.id
_entity.type
_entity.pdbx_description
1 polymer ?
#
loop_
_entity_poly.entity_id
_entity_poly.type
_entity_poly.pdbx_seq_one_letter_code
_entity_poly.pdbx_strand_id
1 'polypeptide(L)'
;MSHMNEPRQFGRKSGGDSHPEQVLETVTKELKRIGDEVKSAGEKALAEAKRAGDLGVETKATVDELLIKQGELQARLLEAEQKLARGGGSAELETPKTLGQLVTESEEMKGMDGSARKSVRVRVDRKSIMNVPATVGSGVSGSNSLVVADRQAGIIAPPQRKMTIRDLLMPGQTSSSSIEYTVETGFTNNAAAVAEGAQKPTSDLKFNLKNQPVRTIAHLFKASRQILDDAPALQSYIDGRARYGLQLTEEGQILKGDGTGANILGILPQASAFMPSITLANATPIDKIRLALLQAVLAEFPATGIVLNPIDWASIELTKDSQGRYIVGNPVNGTTPRLWNLPVVETQAMTANEFLVGAFSMAAQIFDRMEIEVLLSTENVDDFEKNMVSIRAEERLALAVYRPESFVTGALVEQAGG
;
A
#
# COMPACT_ATOMS: atom_id res chain seq x y z
N MET A 1 54.00 17.72 -13.89
CA MET A 1 53.55 18.42 -12.66
C MET A 1 52.02 18.40 -12.65
N SER A 2 51.43 17.95 -11.53
CA SER A 2 49.99 17.94 -11.18
C SER A 2 49.06 17.06 -12.03
N HIS A 3 48.57 15.91 -11.54
CA HIS A 3 47.53 15.63 -10.52
C HIS A 3 46.07 15.84 -10.97
N MET A 4 45.32 14.73 -11.07
CA MET A 4 43.89 14.52 -10.75
C MET A 4 43.59 13.03 -11.01
N ASN A 5 43.56 12.13 -10.00
CA ASN A 5 42.54 11.86 -8.98
C ASN A 5 41.23 11.26 -9.55
N GLU A 6 41.03 9.94 -9.39
CA GLU A 6 39.75 9.25 -9.09
C GLU A 6 39.97 7.73 -8.89
N PRO A 7 39.06 6.98 -8.22
CA PRO A 7 39.41 6.27 -6.99
C PRO A 7 39.44 4.74 -7.07
N ARG A 8 40.08 4.16 -6.06
CA ARG A 8 40.28 2.73 -5.77
C ARG A 8 38.96 1.95 -5.75
N GLN A 9 38.83 0.92 -6.59
CA GLN A 9 37.88 -0.17 -6.38
C GLN A 9 38.61 -1.45 -5.98
N PHE A 10 38.09 -2.04 -4.91
CA PHE A 10 38.61 -3.20 -4.20
C PHE A 10 38.62 -4.44 -5.10
N GLY A 11 39.79 -5.10 -5.16
CA GLY A 11 39.93 -6.42 -5.76
C GLY A 11 39.09 -7.46 -5.01
N ARG A 12 38.03 -7.95 -5.65
CA ARG A 12 37.49 -9.28 -5.35
C ARG A 12 38.45 -10.30 -5.93
N LYS A 13 39.15 -11.00 -5.03
CA LYS A 13 39.91 -12.22 -5.30
C LYS A 13 38.99 -13.23 -6.00
N SER A 14 39.10 -13.32 -7.33
CA SER A 14 38.45 -14.36 -8.14
C SER A 14 39.11 -15.69 -7.78
N GLY A 15 38.43 -16.48 -6.96
CA GLY A 15 38.74 -17.89 -6.77
C GLY A 15 38.28 -18.64 -8.00
N GLY A 16 39.21 -19.25 -8.72
CA GLY A 16 38.94 -19.98 -9.96
C GLY A 16 38.17 -21.26 -9.69
N ASP A 17 36.87 -21.26 -10.02
CA ASP A 17 36.08 -22.45 -10.28
C ASP A 17 36.37 -22.92 -11.72
N SER A 18 37.38 -23.78 -11.87
CA SER A 18 37.60 -24.54 -13.11
C SER A 18 36.43 -25.50 -13.30
N HIS A 19 35.61 -25.24 -14.33
CA HIS A 19 34.41 -26.00 -14.62
C HIS A 19 34.75 -27.49 -14.92
N PRO A 20 34.00 -28.46 -14.36
CA PRO A 20 34.27 -29.90 -14.51
C PRO A 20 34.22 -30.38 -15.97
N GLU A 21 33.54 -29.67 -16.87
CA GLU A 21 33.54 -29.96 -18.31
C GLU A 21 34.88 -29.68 -18.99
N GLN A 22 35.63 -28.65 -18.56
CA GLN A 22 36.96 -28.34 -19.10
C GLN A 22 38.00 -29.38 -18.66
N VAL A 23 37.79 -30.03 -17.51
CA VAL A 23 38.63 -31.13 -17.02
C VAL A 23 38.37 -32.40 -17.82
N LEU A 24 37.13 -32.68 -18.21
CA LEU A 24 36.78 -33.83 -19.05
C LEU A 24 37.32 -33.69 -20.49
N GLU A 25 37.26 -32.49 -21.06
CA GLU A 25 37.81 -32.25 -22.41
C GLU A 25 39.35 -32.35 -22.45
N THR A 26 40.02 -31.90 -21.39
CA THR A 26 41.49 -32.03 -21.27
C THR A 26 41.91 -33.48 -21.05
N VAL A 27 41.20 -34.24 -20.21
CA VAL A 27 41.47 -35.67 -19.98
C VAL A 27 41.21 -36.52 -21.23
N THR A 28 40.15 -36.22 -21.99
CA THR A 28 39.87 -36.95 -23.25
C THR A 28 40.86 -36.61 -24.38
N LYS A 29 41.36 -35.37 -24.44
CA LYS A 29 42.43 -34.99 -25.38
C LYS A 29 43.76 -35.67 -25.04
N GLU A 30 44.15 -35.74 -23.76
CA GLU A 30 45.36 -36.47 -23.36
C GLU A 30 45.25 -37.98 -23.60
N LEU A 31 44.07 -38.58 -23.39
CA LEU A 31 43.82 -39.99 -23.72
C LEU A 31 43.99 -40.29 -25.22
N LYS A 32 43.54 -39.39 -26.10
CA LYS A 32 43.76 -39.55 -27.55
C LYS A 32 45.24 -39.43 -27.91
N ARG A 33 45.94 -38.42 -27.37
CA ARG A 33 47.37 -38.22 -27.63
C ARG A 33 48.21 -39.43 -27.21
N ILE A 34 47.94 -39.98 -26.02
CA ILE A 34 48.65 -41.15 -25.50
C ILE A 34 48.25 -42.42 -26.26
N GLY A 35 46.98 -42.58 -26.65
CA GLY A 35 46.54 -43.67 -27.52
C GLY A 35 47.25 -43.68 -28.86
N ASP A 36 47.45 -42.52 -29.48
CA ASP A 36 48.18 -42.38 -30.73
C ASP A 36 49.69 -42.64 -30.55
N GLU A 37 50.28 -42.26 -29.41
CA GLU A 37 51.67 -42.59 -29.06
C GLU A 37 51.87 -44.09 -28.82
N VAL A 38 50.93 -44.78 -28.17
CA VAL A 38 50.95 -46.24 -27.99
C VAL A 38 50.80 -46.96 -29.33
N LYS A 39 49.94 -46.46 -30.22
CA LYS A 39 49.77 -47.03 -31.56
C LYS A 39 51.03 -46.85 -32.41
N SER A 40 51.65 -45.68 -32.35
CA SER A 40 52.93 -45.38 -33.02
C SER A 40 54.10 -46.21 -32.48
N ALA A 41 54.18 -46.37 -31.15
CA ALA A 41 55.18 -47.23 -30.51
C ALA A 41 54.96 -48.72 -30.83
N GLY A 42 53.71 -49.17 -30.85
CA GLY A 42 53.33 -50.53 -31.26
C GLY A 42 53.66 -50.81 -32.74
N GLU A 43 53.43 -49.86 -33.63
CA GLU A 43 53.80 -49.98 -35.05
C GLU A 43 55.32 -49.97 -35.27
N LYS A 44 56.07 -49.17 -34.51
CA LYS A 44 57.55 -49.20 -34.54
C LYS A 44 58.11 -50.50 -33.97
N ALA A 45 57.58 -51.01 -32.86
CA ALA A 45 57.97 -52.29 -32.28
C ALA A 45 57.62 -53.47 -33.21
N LEU A 46 56.50 -53.40 -33.95
CA LEU A 46 56.12 -54.42 -34.93
C LEU A 46 56.95 -54.33 -36.22
N ALA A 47 57.45 -53.14 -36.57
CA ALA A 47 58.39 -52.93 -37.68
C ALA A 47 59.83 -53.35 -37.32
N GLU A 48 60.26 -53.20 -36.07
CA GLU A 48 61.55 -53.70 -35.56
C GLU A 48 61.53 -55.21 -35.33
N ALA A 49 60.45 -55.78 -34.76
CA ALA A 49 60.26 -57.22 -34.60
C ALA A 49 60.24 -57.98 -35.95
N LYS A 50 59.83 -57.32 -37.04
CA LYS A 50 59.89 -57.88 -38.39
C LYS A 50 61.28 -57.74 -39.07
N ARG A 51 62.21 -56.94 -38.53
CA ARG A 51 63.53 -56.69 -39.12
C ARG A 51 64.70 -57.24 -38.30
N ALA A 52 64.53 -57.54 -37.02
CA ALA A 52 65.49 -58.26 -36.20
C ALA A 52 64.74 -59.15 -35.22
N GLY A 53 64.95 -60.46 -35.29
CA GLY A 53 64.16 -61.49 -34.59
C GLY A 53 64.30 -61.55 -33.07
N ASP A 54 64.73 -60.48 -32.40
CA ASP A 54 64.75 -60.35 -30.95
C ASP A 54 64.38 -58.91 -30.57
N LEU A 55 63.25 -58.74 -29.87
CA LEU A 55 62.81 -57.47 -29.31
C LEU A 55 63.84 -56.98 -28.28
N GLY A 56 64.41 -55.79 -28.51
CA GLY A 56 65.32 -55.14 -27.56
C GLY A 56 64.68 -54.96 -26.18
N VAL A 57 65.45 -55.22 -25.12
CA VAL A 57 65.03 -55.15 -23.71
C VAL A 57 64.37 -53.81 -23.36
N GLU A 58 64.77 -52.73 -24.04
CA GLU A 58 64.27 -51.36 -23.85
C GLU A 58 62.85 -51.15 -24.41
N THR A 59 62.52 -51.78 -25.54
CA THR A 59 61.18 -51.74 -26.14
C THR A 59 60.18 -52.53 -25.29
N LYS A 60 60.63 -53.60 -24.63
CA LYS A 60 59.79 -54.38 -23.71
C LYS A 60 59.49 -53.61 -22.42
N ALA A 61 60.50 -52.94 -21.85
CA ALA A 61 60.34 -52.10 -20.66
C ALA A 61 59.39 -50.91 -20.89
N THR A 62 59.48 -50.25 -22.04
CA THR A 62 58.58 -49.14 -22.39
C THR A 62 57.14 -49.61 -22.63
N VAL A 63 56.95 -50.79 -23.23
CA VAL A 63 55.61 -51.40 -23.38
C VAL A 63 55.01 -51.79 -22.02
N ASP A 64 55.80 -52.37 -21.12
CA ASP A 64 55.33 -52.73 -19.77
C ASP A 64 54.95 -51.48 -18.95
N GLU A 65 55.73 -50.40 -19.04
CA GLU A 65 55.41 -49.13 -18.38
C GLU A 65 54.12 -48.50 -18.95
N LEU A 66 53.91 -48.59 -20.26
CA LEU A 66 52.70 -48.10 -20.91
C LEU A 66 51.46 -48.95 -20.56
N LEU A 67 51.60 -50.27 -20.41
CA LEU A 67 50.54 -51.16 -19.94
C LEU A 67 50.13 -50.85 -18.48
N ILE A 68 51.10 -50.53 -17.62
CA ILE A 68 50.82 -50.10 -16.24
C ILE A 68 50.05 -48.78 -16.22
N LYS A 69 50.47 -47.78 -17.01
CA LYS A 69 49.76 -46.50 -17.13
C LYS A 69 48.36 -46.66 -17.72
N GLN A 70 48.17 -47.57 -18.68
CA GLN A 70 46.86 -47.90 -19.22
C GLN A 70 45.95 -48.50 -18.13
N GLY A 71 46.48 -49.39 -17.29
CA GLY A 71 45.74 -49.98 -16.17
C GLY A 71 45.30 -48.95 -15.13
N GLU A 72 46.19 -48.02 -14.75
CA GLU A 72 45.84 -46.92 -13.84
C GLU A 72 44.79 -45.97 -14.43
N LEU A 73 44.88 -45.69 -15.74
CA LEU A 73 43.91 -44.84 -16.44
C LEU A 73 42.55 -45.53 -16.59
N GLN A 74 42.52 -46.84 -16.86
CA GLN A 74 41.27 -47.62 -16.85
C GLN A 74 40.63 -47.62 -15.46
N ALA A 75 41.42 -47.75 -14.39
CA ALA A 75 40.91 -47.64 -13.03
C ALA A 75 40.31 -46.25 -12.73
N ARG A 76 40.96 -45.17 -13.19
CA ARG A 76 40.42 -43.80 -13.07
C ARG A 76 39.20 -43.55 -13.93
N LEU A 77 39.13 -44.14 -15.12
CA LEU A 77 37.94 -44.10 -15.97
C LEU A 77 36.77 -44.85 -15.32
N LEU A 78 37.03 -46.01 -14.72
CA LEU A 78 36.01 -46.78 -14.02
C LEU A 78 35.52 -46.06 -12.76
N GLU A 79 36.42 -45.36 -12.05
CA GLU A 79 36.05 -44.51 -10.91
C GLU A 79 35.28 -43.26 -11.35
N ALA A 80 35.66 -42.65 -12.48
CA ALA A 80 34.95 -41.52 -13.07
C ALA A 80 33.59 -41.92 -13.63
N GLU A 81 33.47 -43.09 -14.25
CA GLU A 81 32.21 -43.69 -14.70
C GLU A 81 31.33 -44.07 -13.51
N GLN A 82 31.88 -44.62 -12.41
CA GLN A 82 31.14 -44.85 -11.17
C GLN A 82 30.64 -43.55 -10.54
N LYS A 83 31.42 -42.47 -10.62
CA LYS A 83 31.00 -41.13 -10.14
C LYS A 83 29.97 -40.48 -11.07
N LEU A 84 30.06 -40.67 -12.38
CA LEU A 84 29.06 -40.18 -13.35
C LEU A 84 27.75 -40.99 -13.30
N ALA A 85 27.82 -42.30 -13.10
CA ALA A 85 26.65 -43.18 -12.95
C ALA A 85 25.87 -42.88 -11.66
N ARG A 86 26.54 -42.41 -10.60
CA ARG A 86 25.88 -41.83 -9.41
C ARG A 86 25.31 -40.41 -9.65
N GLY A 87 25.69 -39.75 -10.73
CA GLY A 87 25.21 -38.42 -11.12
C GLY A 87 24.08 -38.41 -12.15
N GLY A 88 23.74 -39.56 -12.76
CA GLY A 88 22.79 -39.62 -13.87
C GLY A 88 21.96 -40.90 -13.87
N GLY A 89 20.95 -40.97 -13.01
CA GLY A 89 19.96 -42.05 -13.03
C GLY A 89 19.09 -42.04 -11.78
N SER A 90 17.81 -41.70 -11.97
CA SER A 90 16.68 -41.87 -11.03
C SER A 90 16.96 -41.52 -9.56
N ALA A 91 16.42 -40.38 -9.11
CA ALA A 91 16.18 -40.12 -7.70
C ALA A 91 15.19 -41.15 -7.14
N GLU A 92 15.70 -42.33 -6.82
CA GLU A 92 15.11 -43.19 -5.82
C GLU A 92 15.28 -42.44 -4.50
N LEU A 93 14.15 -42.10 -3.87
CA LEU A 93 14.12 -41.48 -2.56
C LEU A 93 14.89 -42.37 -1.58
N GLU A 94 16.17 -42.09 -1.39
CA GLU A 94 16.93 -42.63 -0.26
C GLU A 94 16.19 -42.16 1.00
N THR A 95 15.42 -43.09 1.58
CA THR A 95 14.87 -42.90 2.92
C THR A 95 16.02 -42.48 3.83
N PRO A 96 15.87 -41.40 4.62
CA PRO A 96 16.98 -40.90 5.42
C PRO A 96 17.46 -42.02 6.35
N LYS A 97 18.71 -42.45 6.14
CA LYS A 97 19.33 -43.53 6.93
C LYS A 97 19.12 -43.24 8.41
N THR A 98 18.54 -44.20 9.11
CA THR A 98 18.26 -44.03 10.54
C THR A 98 19.58 -43.93 11.31
N LEU A 99 19.57 -43.25 12.45
CA LEU A 99 20.75 -43.07 13.30
C LEU A 99 21.44 -44.40 13.65
N GLY A 100 20.70 -45.52 13.67
CA GLY A 100 21.25 -46.86 13.87
C GLY A 100 22.10 -47.36 12.69
N GLN A 101 21.71 -47.08 11.45
CA GLN A 101 22.47 -47.48 10.25
C GLN A 101 23.75 -46.66 10.06
N LEU A 102 23.74 -45.38 10.45
CA LEU A 102 24.93 -44.52 10.43
C LEU A 102 25.99 -44.95 11.47
N VAL A 103 25.57 -45.58 12.56
CA VAL A 103 26.48 -46.10 13.60
C VAL A 103 27.12 -47.42 13.18
N THR A 104 26.36 -48.35 12.59
CA THR A 104 26.90 -49.63 12.10
C THR A 104 27.80 -49.51 10.88
N GLU A 105 27.60 -48.48 10.04
CA GLU A 105 28.46 -48.23 8.87
C GLU A 105 29.73 -47.43 9.19
N SER A 106 29.87 -46.87 10.41
CA SER A 106 31.07 -46.12 10.80
C SER A 106 32.31 -47.03 10.88
N GLU A 107 33.43 -46.59 10.31
CA GLU A 107 34.69 -47.38 10.28
C GLU A 107 35.21 -47.74 11.69
N GLU A 108 34.83 -46.96 12.72
CA GLU A 108 35.15 -47.23 14.12
C GLU A 108 34.42 -48.46 14.70
N MET A 109 33.32 -48.93 14.09
CA MET A 109 32.54 -50.08 14.58
C MET A 109 32.87 -51.40 13.89
N LYS A 110 33.50 -51.38 12.69
CA LYS A 110 33.92 -52.61 11.97
C LYS A 110 35.11 -53.34 12.62
N GLY A 111 35.78 -52.73 13.61
CA GLY A 111 36.88 -53.33 14.36
C GLY A 111 36.56 -53.75 15.80
N MET A 112 35.28 -53.77 16.21
CA MET A 112 34.89 -54.01 17.60
C MET A 112 34.58 -55.49 17.90
N ASP A 113 35.38 -56.09 18.79
CA ASP A 113 35.06 -57.37 19.46
C ASP A 113 34.26 -57.12 20.75
N GLY A 114 33.33 -58.02 21.07
CA GLY A 114 32.08 -57.78 21.81
C GLY A 114 32.14 -57.40 23.30
N SER A 115 33.20 -56.77 23.82
CA SER A 115 33.38 -56.57 25.28
C SER A 115 33.66 -55.14 25.77
N ALA A 116 33.78 -54.12 24.92
CA ALA A 116 34.09 -52.76 25.38
C ALA A 116 32.94 -51.76 25.22
N ARG A 117 32.38 -51.26 26.34
CA ARG A 117 31.44 -50.13 26.35
C ARG A 117 32.20 -48.79 26.28
N LYS A 118 32.24 -48.16 25.10
CA LYS A 118 32.68 -46.76 24.92
C LYS A 118 31.60 -45.97 24.17
N SER A 119 31.43 -44.70 24.55
CA SER A 119 30.51 -43.78 23.87
C SER A 119 31.13 -43.27 22.56
N VAL A 120 30.48 -43.57 21.44
CA VAL A 120 30.87 -43.09 20.10
C VAL A 120 30.14 -41.76 19.84
N ARG A 121 30.90 -40.70 19.55
CA ARG A 121 30.33 -39.40 19.13
C ARG A 121 30.42 -39.27 17.61
N VAL A 122 29.34 -39.65 16.93
CA VAL A 122 29.19 -39.44 15.48
C VAL A 122 28.92 -37.95 15.22
N ARG A 123 29.83 -37.25 14.51
CA ARG A 123 29.56 -35.92 13.98
C ARG A 123 28.82 -36.06 12.65
N VAL A 124 27.57 -35.62 12.61
CA VAL A 124 26.80 -35.54 11.37
C VAL A 124 27.18 -34.25 10.65
N ASP A 125 27.76 -34.36 9.45
CA ASP A 125 28.05 -33.20 8.62
C ASP A 125 26.74 -32.51 8.20
N ARG A 126 26.62 -31.21 8.50
CA ARG A 126 25.43 -30.36 8.24
C ARG A 126 24.97 -30.30 6.77
N LYS A 127 25.76 -30.87 5.85
CA LYS A 127 25.52 -30.80 4.41
C LYS A 127 24.34 -31.67 3.95
N SER A 128 23.95 -32.70 4.71
CA SER A 128 22.82 -33.58 4.37
C SER A 128 21.44 -33.07 4.82
N ILE A 129 21.36 -31.99 5.60
CA ILE A 129 20.09 -31.44 6.11
C ILE A 129 19.55 -30.29 5.24
N MET A 130 20.40 -29.64 4.43
CA MET A 130 20.06 -28.37 3.76
C MET A 130 19.59 -28.43 2.31
N ASN A 131 19.29 -29.62 1.76
CA ASN A 131 18.60 -29.70 0.47
C ASN A 131 17.08 -29.64 0.66
N VAL A 132 16.58 -28.52 1.17
CA VAL A 132 15.14 -28.18 1.15
C VAL A 132 14.98 -26.98 0.20
N PRO A 133 14.21 -27.09 -0.90
CA PRO A 133 14.02 -25.99 -1.84
C PRO A 133 13.41 -24.77 -1.14
N ALA A 134 14.03 -23.61 -1.30
CA ALA A 134 13.62 -22.35 -0.66
C ALA A 134 12.43 -21.66 -1.36
N THR A 135 11.67 -22.35 -2.21
CA THR A 135 10.64 -21.71 -3.04
C THR A 135 9.37 -22.55 -3.09
N VAL A 136 8.25 -21.90 -2.77
CA VAL A 136 6.89 -22.45 -2.83
C VAL A 136 6.51 -22.72 -4.28
N GLY A 137 6.49 -24.00 -4.66
CA GLY A 137 5.93 -24.49 -5.91
C GLY A 137 4.77 -25.47 -5.63
N SER A 138 3.85 -25.58 -6.59
CA SER A 138 2.64 -26.41 -6.49
C SER A 138 2.99 -27.86 -6.12
N GLY A 139 2.56 -28.29 -4.92
CA GLY A 139 2.80 -29.65 -4.41
C GLY A 139 3.41 -29.75 -3.00
N VAL A 140 3.79 -28.64 -2.35
CA VAL A 140 4.39 -28.66 -1.01
C VAL A 140 3.40 -28.14 0.05
N SER A 141 3.06 -28.98 1.04
CA SER A 141 2.26 -28.58 2.20
C SER A 141 2.99 -27.49 3.00
N GLY A 142 2.29 -26.42 3.36
CA GLY A 142 2.85 -25.21 4.00
C GLY A 142 3.54 -25.39 5.35
N SER A 143 3.62 -26.62 5.87
CA SER A 143 4.27 -26.97 7.14
C SER A 143 5.79 -27.21 7.04
N ASN A 144 6.37 -27.35 5.83
CA ASN A 144 7.78 -27.74 5.65
C ASN A 144 8.73 -26.61 5.19
N SER A 145 8.27 -25.35 5.20
CA SER A 145 9.17 -24.20 4.98
C SER A 145 9.91 -23.87 6.29
N LEU A 146 11.20 -24.21 6.37
CA LEU A 146 12.08 -23.83 7.49
C LEU A 146 12.31 -22.30 7.57
N VAL A 147 11.90 -21.56 6.54
CA VAL A 147 11.77 -20.10 6.59
C VAL A 147 10.31 -19.80 6.89
N VAL A 148 10.04 -19.41 8.13
CA VAL A 148 8.74 -18.87 8.52
C VAL A 148 8.50 -17.63 7.66
N ALA A 149 7.41 -17.60 6.90
CA ALA A 149 7.02 -16.40 6.17
C ALA A 149 6.86 -15.25 7.17
N ASP A 150 7.56 -14.15 6.92
CA ASP A 150 7.41 -12.95 7.73
C ASP A 150 5.99 -12.40 7.52
N ARG A 151 5.11 -12.68 8.48
CA ARG A 151 3.78 -12.06 8.52
C ARG A 151 3.99 -10.63 9.00
N GLN A 152 3.93 -9.68 8.06
CA GLN A 152 3.95 -8.27 8.43
C GLN A 152 2.84 -8.00 9.45
N ALA A 153 3.25 -7.62 10.65
CA ALA A 153 2.35 -7.21 11.72
C ALA A 153 1.78 -5.84 11.35
N GLY A 154 0.67 -5.84 10.61
CA GLY A 154 -0.01 -4.62 10.20
C GLY A 154 -1.07 -4.91 9.15
N ILE A 155 -2.25 -4.32 9.33
CA ILE A 155 -3.29 -4.33 8.29
C ILE A 155 -2.99 -3.14 7.38
N ILE A 156 -2.83 -3.40 6.08
CA ILE A 156 -2.70 -2.35 5.09
C ILE A 156 -4.08 -1.70 4.94
N ALA A 157 -4.29 -0.60 5.64
CA ALA A 157 -5.52 0.17 5.57
C ALA A 157 -5.60 0.88 4.19
N PRO A 158 -6.78 0.89 3.54
CA PRO A 158 -6.99 1.78 2.40
C PRO A 158 -6.82 3.24 2.84
N PRO A 159 -6.36 4.13 1.94
CA PRO A 159 -6.13 5.53 2.28
C PRO A 159 -7.43 6.19 2.76
N GLN A 160 -7.32 6.91 3.87
CA GLN A 160 -8.41 7.72 4.39
C GLN A 160 -8.43 9.06 3.66
N ARG A 161 -9.63 9.49 3.24
CA ARG A 161 -9.82 10.86 2.73
C ARG A 161 -9.61 11.84 3.88
N LYS A 162 -9.04 13.01 3.57
CA LYS A 162 -9.01 14.11 4.51
C LYS A 162 -10.43 14.66 4.64
N MET A 163 -11.05 14.44 5.78
CA MET A 163 -12.32 15.10 6.13
C MET A 163 -12.00 16.54 6.47
N THR A 164 -12.75 17.48 5.92
CA THR A 164 -12.36 18.90 5.94
C THR A 164 -13.53 19.86 6.08
N ILE A 165 -14.77 19.42 5.80
CA ILE A 165 -15.93 20.31 5.92
C ILE A 165 -16.22 20.63 7.40
N ARG A 166 -16.08 19.64 8.29
CA ARG A 166 -16.29 19.86 9.73
C ARG A 166 -15.33 20.92 10.30
N ASP A 167 -14.09 20.93 9.84
CA ASP A 167 -13.06 21.90 10.28
C ASP A 167 -13.34 23.33 9.81
N LEU A 168 -14.19 23.53 8.79
CA LEU A 168 -14.63 24.85 8.35
C LEU A 168 -15.71 25.46 9.26
N LEU A 169 -16.45 24.61 9.98
CA LEU A 169 -17.58 25.02 10.81
C LEU A 169 -17.14 25.44 12.20
N MET A 170 -17.92 26.31 12.83
CA MET A 170 -17.71 26.61 14.24
C MET A 170 -18.06 25.39 15.09
N PRO A 171 -17.20 24.96 16.04
CA PRO A 171 -17.53 23.86 16.95
C PRO A 171 -18.49 24.31 18.04
N GLY A 172 -19.27 23.38 18.57
CA GLY A 172 -20.24 23.61 19.64
C GLY A 172 -20.64 22.29 20.30
N GLN A 173 -21.06 22.35 21.56
CA GLN A 173 -21.58 21.20 22.29
C GLN A 173 -23.00 21.48 22.77
N THR A 174 -23.82 20.43 22.87
CA THR A 174 -25.17 20.53 23.40
C THR A 174 -25.52 19.32 24.26
N SER A 175 -26.38 19.52 25.25
CA SER A 175 -27.01 18.43 26.04
C SER A 175 -28.47 18.20 25.68
N SER A 176 -29.05 19.07 24.84
CA SER A 176 -30.45 19.00 24.41
C SER A 176 -30.65 18.03 23.23
N SER A 177 -31.90 17.63 22.99
CA SER A 177 -32.31 16.85 21.81
C SER A 177 -32.55 17.70 20.57
N SER A 178 -32.61 19.03 20.71
CA SER A 178 -32.76 19.99 19.62
C SER A 178 -32.11 21.33 19.97
N ILE A 179 -31.67 22.05 18.94
CA ILE A 179 -31.18 23.42 19.03
C ILE A 179 -32.22 24.34 18.42
N GLU A 180 -32.68 25.31 19.19
CA GLU A 180 -33.56 26.37 18.70
C GLU A 180 -32.77 27.67 18.67
N TYR A 181 -32.81 28.35 17.52
CA TYR A 181 -32.18 29.65 17.36
C TYR A 181 -33.08 30.58 16.57
N THR A 182 -33.00 31.86 16.94
CA THR A 182 -33.76 32.92 16.31
C THR A 182 -32.99 33.42 15.09
N VAL A 183 -33.62 33.38 13.92
CA VAL A 183 -33.09 33.96 12.68
C VAL A 183 -33.86 35.22 12.36
N GLU A 184 -33.17 36.33 12.20
CA GLU A 184 -33.77 37.54 11.63
C GLU A 184 -34.05 37.31 10.14
N THR A 185 -35.31 37.36 9.73
CA THR A 185 -35.75 37.08 8.36
C THR A 185 -36.00 38.34 7.53
N GLY A 186 -36.02 39.51 8.16
CA GLY A 186 -36.17 40.76 7.43
C GLY A 186 -35.89 41.98 8.29
N PHE A 187 -35.06 42.86 7.76
CA PHE A 187 -34.80 44.19 8.32
C PHE A 187 -35.22 45.24 7.29
N THR A 188 -36.33 45.93 7.56
CA THR A 188 -36.74 47.09 6.74
C THR A 188 -36.19 48.35 7.39
N ASN A 189 -35.00 48.76 6.96
CA ASN A 189 -34.37 49.98 7.46
C ASN A 189 -34.91 51.20 6.71
N ASN A 190 -35.85 51.91 7.32
CA ASN A 190 -36.37 53.16 6.78
C ASN A 190 -35.63 54.38 7.37
N ALA A 191 -34.43 54.21 7.95
CA ALA A 191 -33.67 55.32 8.50
C ALA A 191 -33.36 56.37 7.43
N ALA A 192 -33.78 57.60 7.68
CA ALA A 192 -33.50 58.76 6.84
C ALA A 192 -33.22 59.98 7.71
N ALA A 193 -32.56 61.00 7.14
CA ALA A 193 -32.41 62.29 7.80
C ALA A 193 -33.78 62.99 7.86
N VAL A 194 -34.26 63.31 9.05
CA VAL A 194 -35.59 63.90 9.27
C VAL A 194 -35.42 65.35 9.73
N ALA A 195 -36.08 66.28 9.03
CA ALA A 195 -36.13 67.68 9.42
C ALA A 195 -36.92 67.86 10.73
N GLU A 196 -36.60 68.92 11.47
CA GLU A 196 -37.29 69.24 12.73
C GLU A 196 -38.79 69.45 12.49
N GLY A 197 -39.63 68.68 13.20
CA GLY A 197 -41.09 68.70 13.09
C GLY A 197 -41.72 67.67 12.13
N ALA A 198 -40.92 66.91 11.35
CA ALA A 198 -41.45 65.87 10.47
C ALA A 198 -41.60 64.51 11.18
N GLN A 199 -42.55 63.68 10.71
CA GLN A 199 -42.75 62.33 11.22
C GLN A 199 -41.52 61.47 10.92
N LYS A 200 -40.98 60.83 11.96
CA LYS A 200 -39.83 59.94 11.84
C LYS A 200 -40.26 58.61 11.17
N PRO A 201 -39.51 58.10 10.19
CA PRO A 201 -39.79 56.80 9.59
C PRO A 201 -39.53 55.68 10.59
N THR A 202 -40.40 54.66 10.59
CA THR A 202 -40.31 53.48 11.45
C THR A 202 -39.64 52.33 10.68
N SER A 203 -38.65 51.69 11.31
CA SER A 203 -38.03 50.47 10.79
C SER A 203 -38.68 49.24 11.42
N ASP A 204 -38.72 48.12 10.70
CA ASP A 204 -39.32 46.85 11.13
C ASP A 204 -38.26 45.74 11.13
N LEU A 205 -38.28 44.88 12.16
CA LEU A 205 -37.42 43.71 12.31
C LEU A 205 -38.28 42.47 12.51
N LYS A 206 -38.10 41.46 11.66
CA LYS A 206 -38.81 40.18 11.73
C LYS A 206 -37.86 39.07 12.15
N PHE A 207 -38.29 38.29 13.14
CA PHE A 207 -37.56 37.13 13.64
C PHE A 207 -38.40 35.88 13.43
N ASN A 208 -37.74 34.79 13.03
CA ASN A 208 -38.33 33.46 12.95
C ASN A 208 -37.52 32.49 13.81
N LEU A 209 -38.21 31.61 14.53
CA LEU A 209 -37.57 30.60 15.36
C LEU A 209 -37.33 29.35 14.50
N LYS A 210 -36.06 28.99 14.29
CA LYS A 210 -35.69 27.75 13.62
C LYS A 210 -35.36 26.69 14.68
N ASN A 211 -35.89 25.49 14.49
CA ASN A 211 -35.57 24.32 15.28
C ASN A 211 -34.75 23.33 14.43
N GLN A 212 -33.57 22.96 14.93
CA GLN A 212 -32.70 21.93 14.35
C GLN A 212 -32.58 20.76 15.32
N PRO A 213 -33.24 19.62 15.04
CA PRO A 213 -33.18 18.45 15.90
C PRO A 213 -31.81 17.75 15.78
N VAL A 214 -31.35 17.19 16.90
CA VAL A 214 -30.14 16.34 16.92
C VAL A 214 -30.43 15.03 16.22
N ARG A 215 -29.58 14.65 15.26
CA ARG A 215 -29.66 13.39 14.52
C ARG A 215 -28.55 12.44 14.95
N THR A 216 -28.80 11.15 14.75
CA THR A 216 -27.85 10.08 15.07
C THR A 216 -27.33 9.49 13.77
N ILE A 217 -26.01 9.45 13.61
CA ILE A 217 -25.34 8.71 12.54
C ILE A 217 -24.72 7.48 13.19
N ALA A 218 -25.03 6.30 12.67
CA ALA A 218 -24.54 5.06 13.24
C ALA A 218 -24.29 4.02 12.16
N HIS A 219 -23.35 3.12 12.43
CA HIS A 219 -23.19 1.88 11.68
C HIS A 219 -22.84 0.71 12.59
N LEU A 220 -23.10 -0.50 12.11
CA LEU A 220 -22.81 -1.73 12.83
C LEU A 220 -21.93 -2.64 11.99
N PHE A 221 -20.98 -3.28 12.64
CA PHE A 221 -20.17 -4.35 12.07
C PHE A 221 -20.26 -5.59 12.95
N LYS A 222 -20.20 -6.76 12.34
CA LYS A 222 -20.04 -8.02 13.08
C LYS A 222 -18.63 -8.55 12.87
N ALA A 223 -17.98 -8.99 13.94
CA ALA A 223 -16.69 -9.64 13.92
C ALA A 223 -16.75 -10.95 14.71
N SER A 224 -15.90 -11.92 14.39
CA SER A 224 -15.78 -13.13 15.20
C SER A 224 -15.01 -12.82 16.47
N ARG A 225 -15.47 -13.33 17.62
CA ARG A 225 -14.81 -13.11 18.92
C ARG A 225 -13.38 -13.65 18.93
N GLN A 226 -13.19 -14.86 18.39
CA GLN A 226 -11.88 -15.51 18.32
C GLN A 226 -10.87 -14.66 17.54
N ILE A 227 -11.30 -14.05 16.43
CA ILE A 227 -10.45 -13.18 15.61
C ILE A 227 -10.04 -11.90 16.37
N LEU A 228 -10.93 -11.35 17.19
CA LEU A 228 -10.62 -10.18 18.01
C LEU A 228 -9.64 -10.53 19.15
N ASP A 229 -9.80 -11.71 19.76
CA ASP A 229 -8.92 -12.19 20.84
C ASP A 229 -7.51 -12.56 20.32
N ASP A 230 -7.43 -13.20 19.15
CA ASP A 230 -6.17 -13.69 18.58
C ASP A 230 -5.35 -12.59 17.88
N ALA A 231 -5.98 -11.46 17.51
CA ALA A 231 -5.33 -10.40 16.75
C ALA A 231 -5.68 -8.99 17.27
N PRO A 232 -4.95 -8.50 18.29
CA PRO A 232 -5.12 -7.14 18.82
C PRO A 232 -5.02 -6.03 17.77
N ALA A 233 -4.22 -6.25 16.72
CA ALA A 233 -4.11 -5.31 15.59
C ALA A 233 -5.41 -5.13 14.80
N LEU A 234 -6.27 -6.17 14.72
CA LEU A 234 -7.58 -6.08 14.08
C LEU A 234 -8.54 -5.18 14.87
N GLN A 235 -8.45 -5.18 16.20
CA GLN A 235 -9.27 -4.31 17.04
C GLN A 235 -8.99 -2.83 16.77
N SER A 236 -7.71 -2.43 16.77
CA SER A 236 -7.33 -1.04 16.45
C SER A 236 -7.70 -0.64 15.02
N TYR A 237 -7.60 -1.57 14.07
CA TYR A 237 -8.01 -1.31 12.69
C TYR A 237 -9.53 -1.13 12.55
N ILE A 238 -10.33 -1.97 13.24
CA ILE A 238 -11.79 -1.86 13.22
C ILE A 238 -12.23 -0.55 13.88
N ASP A 239 -11.64 -0.16 15.01
CA ASP A 239 -11.93 1.14 15.65
C ASP A 239 -11.62 2.30 14.70
N GLY A 240 -10.42 2.33 14.11
CA GLY A 240 -10.05 3.36 13.13
C GLY A 240 -10.96 3.39 11.90
N ARG A 241 -11.41 2.22 11.42
CA ARG A 241 -12.30 2.11 10.26
C ARG A 241 -13.74 2.52 10.58
N ALA A 242 -14.22 2.19 11.78
CA ALA A 242 -15.52 2.59 12.26
C ALA A 242 -15.62 4.11 12.37
N ARG A 243 -14.66 4.75 13.05
CA ARG A 243 -14.60 6.23 13.14
C ARG A 243 -14.55 6.89 11.77
N TYR A 244 -13.70 6.40 10.88
CA TYR A 244 -13.59 6.93 9.51
C TYR A 244 -14.91 6.81 8.72
N GLY A 245 -15.62 5.68 8.84
CA GLY A 245 -16.88 5.48 8.14
C GLY A 245 -18.01 6.39 8.63
N LEU A 246 -18.03 6.70 9.94
CA LEU A 246 -18.93 7.72 10.49
C LEU A 246 -18.61 9.10 9.93
N GLN A 247 -17.36 9.54 10.05
CA GLN A 247 -16.91 10.85 9.54
C GLN A 247 -17.18 11.03 8.03
N LEU A 248 -17.09 9.96 7.24
CA LEU A 248 -17.40 10.02 5.81
C LEU A 248 -18.89 10.29 5.55
N THR A 249 -19.75 9.65 6.34
CA THR A 249 -21.20 9.82 6.23
C THR A 249 -21.63 11.17 6.81
N GLU A 250 -21.00 11.58 7.91
CA GLU A 250 -21.12 12.90 8.53
C GLU A 250 -20.84 14.01 7.52
N GLU A 251 -19.68 13.99 6.85
CA GLU A 251 -19.31 15.01 5.87
C GLU A 251 -20.36 15.12 4.74
N GLY A 252 -20.87 13.97 4.27
CA GLY A 252 -21.96 13.93 3.28
C GLY A 252 -23.26 14.54 3.80
N GLN A 253 -23.64 14.27 5.04
CA GLN A 253 -24.86 14.79 5.67
C GLN A 253 -24.75 16.30 5.98
N ILE A 254 -23.61 16.76 6.49
CA ILE A 254 -23.35 18.19 6.72
C ILE A 254 -23.45 18.97 5.40
N LEU A 255 -22.92 18.42 4.32
CA LEU A 255 -22.91 19.10 3.04
C LEU A 255 -24.27 19.04 2.32
N LYS A 256 -24.84 17.84 2.16
CA LYS A 256 -25.97 17.53 1.26
C LYS A 256 -27.21 16.97 1.94
N GLY A 257 -27.21 16.83 3.27
CA GLY A 257 -28.34 16.25 3.97
C GLY A 257 -29.63 17.00 3.66
N ASP A 258 -30.71 16.28 3.36
CA ASP A 258 -31.99 16.85 2.91
C ASP A 258 -32.86 17.34 4.08
N GLY A 259 -32.45 17.09 5.33
CA GLY A 259 -33.21 17.42 6.53
C GLY A 259 -34.50 16.61 6.71
N THR A 260 -34.74 15.57 5.91
CA THR A 260 -35.95 14.76 6.01
C THR A 260 -35.72 13.51 6.85
N GLY A 261 -36.71 13.14 7.68
CA GLY A 261 -36.63 11.97 8.55
C GLY A 261 -35.44 12.03 9.51
N ALA A 262 -34.49 11.10 9.34
CA ALA A 262 -33.30 10.98 10.16
C ALA A 262 -32.08 11.76 9.63
N ASN A 263 -32.16 12.31 8.42
CA ASN A 263 -31.07 13.08 7.83
C ASN A 263 -30.94 14.46 8.49
N ILE A 264 -29.72 14.99 8.47
CA ILE A 264 -29.42 16.35 8.91
C ILE A 264 -29.79 17.30 7.77
N LEU A 265 -30.21 18.54 8.08
CA LEU A 265 -30.38 19.56 7.06
C LEU A 265 -29.01 20.17 6.74
N GLY A 266 -28.42 19.76 5.63
CA GLY A 266 -27.09 20.18 5.19
C GLY A 266 -27.03 21.62 4.69
N ILE A 267 -25.83 22.05 4.32
CA ILE A 267 -25.55 23.43 3.87
C ILE A 267 -26.09 23.66 2.45
N LEU A 268 -25.90 22.72 1.51
CA LEU A 268 -26.29 22.89 0.10
C LEU A 268 -27.79 23.13 -0.09
N PRO A 269 -28.71 22.37 0.53
CA PRO A 269 -30.15 22.60 0.35
C PRO A 269 -30.64 23.92 0.95
N GLN A 270 -29.86 24.53 1.85
CA GLN A 270 -30.16 25.83 2.44
C GLN A 270 -29.45 26.98 1.71
N ALA A 271 -28.42 26.70 0.91
CA ALA A 271 -27.65 27.71 0.22
C ALA A 271 -28.47 28.42 -0.85
N SER A 272 -28.16 29.70 -1.06
CA SER A 272 -28.75 30.49 -2.13
C SER A 272 -28.20 30.04 -3.48
N ALA A 273 -29.07 29.96 -4.49
CA ALA A 273 -28.63 29.69 -5.85
C ALA A 273 -27.73 30.82 -6.37
N PHE A 274 -26.71 30.44 -7.14
CA PHE A 274 -25.84 31.39 -7.81
C PHE A 274 -26.63 32.24 -8.81
N MET A 275 -26.64 33.55 -8.58
CA MET A 275 -27.29 34.54 -9.41
C MET A 275 -26.29 35.67 -9.70
N PRO A 276 -25.55 35.61 -10.83
CA PRO A 276 -24.51 36.59 -11.11
C PRO A 276 -25.13 37.97 -11.36
N SER A 277 -24.69 38.97 -10.60
CA SER A 277 -25.06 40.38 -10.84
C SER A 277 -24.36 40.98 -12.07
N ILE A 278 -23.30 40.32 -12.56
CA ILE A 278 -22.50 40.73 -13.72
C ILE A 278 -22.43 39.52 -14.67
N THR A 279 -22.81 39.71 -15.92
CA THR A 279 -22.69 38.67 -16.96
C THR A 279 -21.40 38.85 -17.74
N LEU A 280 -20.60 37.78 -17.87
CA LEU A 280 -19.40 37.76 -18.70
C LEU A 280 -19.63 36.84 -19.91
N ALA A 281 -19.25 37.29 -21.11
CA ALA A 281 -19.45 36.54 -22.35
C ALA A 281 -18.64 35.23 -22.43
N ASN A 282 -17.49 35.16 -21.74
CA ASN A 282 -16.62 33.98 -21.67
C ASN A 282 -16.22 33.71 -20.21
N ALA A 283 -17.21 33.53 -19.34
CA ALA A 283 -16.95 33.31 -17.91
C ALA A 283 -16.16 32.00 -17.70
N THR A 284 -14.96 32.11 -17.14
CA THR A 284 -14.21 30.93 -16.67
C THR A 284 -14.78 30.44 -15.33
N PRO A 285 -14.51 29.19 -14.91
CA PRO A 285 -14.87 28.73 -13.57
C PRO A 285 -14.33 29.63 -12.45
N ILE A 286 -13.16 30.23 -12.65
CA ILE A 286 -12.53 31.19 -11.72
C ILE A 286 -13.37 32.46 -11.57
N ASP A 287 -13.90 32.98 -12.69
CA ASP A 287 -14.76 34.17 -12.69
C ASP A 287 -16.08 33.89 -11.98
N LYS A 288 -16.69 32.71 -12.21
CA LYS A 288 -17.93 32.33 -11.52
C LYS A 288 -17.76 32.27 -10.01
N ILE A 289 -16.67 31.68 -9.52
CA ILE A 289 -16.36 31.67 -8.09
C ILE A 289 -16.19 33.11 -7.58
N ARG A 290 -15.55 34.01 -8.34
CA ARG A 290 -15.42 35.42 -7.95
C ARG A 290 -16.75 36.14 -7.86
N LEU A 291 -17.69 35.84 -8.76
CA LEU A 291 -19.04 36.39 -8.76
C LEU A 291 -19.88 35.82 -7.61
N ALA A 292 -19.70 34.54 -7.28
CA ALA A 292 -20.35 33.94 -6.11
C ALA A 292 -19.86 34.59 -4.81
N LEU A 293 -18.56 34.88 -4.72
CA LEU A 293 -17.98 35.66 -3.63
C LEU A 293 -18.58 37.07 -3.56
N LEU A 294 -18.79 37.72 -4.71
CA LEU A 294 -19.43 39.03 -4.76
C LEU A 294 -20.88 38.94 -4.25
N GLN A 295 -21.64 37.92 -4.65
CA GLN A 295 -23.01 37.71 -4.19
C GLN A 295 -23.08 37.56 -2.66
N ALA A 296 -22.17 36.79 -2.06
CA ALA A 296 -22.08 36.66 -0.60
C ALA A 296 -21.75 38.01 0.09
N VAL A 297 -20.82 38.78 -0.48
CA VAL A 297 -20.46 40.12 0.02
C VAL A 297 -21.63 41.11 -0.08
N LEU A 298 -22.41 41.06 -1.17
CA LEU A 298 -23.60 41.90 -1.34
C LEU A 298 -24.73 41.54 -0.36
N ALA A 299 -24.74 40.31 0.14
CA ALA A 299 -25.59 39.89 1.25
C ALA A 299 -25.02 40.28 2.64
N GLU A 300 -23.98 41.13 2.69
CA GLU A 300 -23.26 41.56 3.91
C GLU A 300 -22.50 40.45 4.65
N PHE A 301 -22.33 39.27 4.04
CA PHE A 301 -21.61 38.14 4.61
C PHE A 301 -20.39 37.76 3.75
N PRO A 302 -19.19 38.31 4.02
CA PRO A 302 -18.00 37.93 3.27
C PRO A 302 -17.69 36.45 3.50
N ALA A 303 -17.55 35.70 2.40
CA ALA A 303 -17.23 34.29 2.47
C ALA A 303 -15.86 34.04 3.09
N THR A 304 -15.72 32.93 3.82
CA THR A 304 -14.49 32.56 4.51
C THR A 304 -13.83 31.31 3.94
N GLY A 305 -14.54 30.55 3.11
CA GLY A 305 -14.01 29.38 2.44
C GLY A 305 -14.73 29.05 1.15
N ILE A 306 -14.09 28.21 0.35
CA ILE A 306 -14.59 27.69 -0.92
C ILE A 306 -14.52 26.16 -0.82
N VAL A 307 -15.59 25.46 -1.17
CA VAL A 307 -15.65 24.00 -1.18
C VAL A 307 -15.90 23.53 -2.61
N LEU A 308 -15.03 22.65 -3.10
CA LEU A 308 -15.05 22.13 -4.47
C LEU A 308 -14.82 20.62 -4.49
N ASN A 309 -15.23 19.98 -5.58
CA ASN A 309 -14.77 18.63 -5.88
C ASN A 309 -13.29 18.67 -6.32
N PRO A 310 -12.45 17.69 -5.94
CA PRO A 310 -11.05 17.61 -6.40
C PRO A 310 -10.88 17.64 -7.94
N ILE A 311 -11.84 17.08 -8.69
CA ILE A 311 -11.81 17.11 -10.17
C ILE A 311 -11.94 18.55 -10.69
N ASP A 312 -12.85 19.32 -10.11
CA ASP A 312 -13.09 20.69 -10.50
C ASP A 312 -11.96 21.62 -10.07
N TRP A 313 -11.39 21.37 -8.89
CA TRP A 313 -10.21 22.09 -8.43
C TRP A 313 -9.00 21.88 -9.35
N ALA A 314 -8.73 20.63 -9.74
CA ALA A 314 -7.68 20.33 -10.72
C ALA A 314 -7.95 21.02 -12.07
N SER A 315 -9.20 21.10 -12.52
CA SER A 315 -9.57 21.83 -13.75
C SER A 315 -9.24 23.33 -13.65
N ILE A 316 -9.50 23.93 -12.49
CA ILE A 316 -9.15 25.34 -12.20
C ILE A 316 -7.63 25.54 -12.20
N GLU A 317 -6.86 24.67 -11.55
CA GLU A 317 -5.39 24.73 -11.54
C GLU A 317 -4.79 24.56 -12.95
N LEU A 318 -5.42 23.75 -13.79
CA LEU A 318 -4.98 23.52 -15.17
C LEU A 318 -5.38 24.65 -16.13
N THR A 319 -6.09 25.69 -15.67
CA THR A 319 -6.48 26.82 -16.50
C THR A 319 -5.26 27.65 -16.89
N LYS A 320 -5.11 27.91 -18.19
CA LYS A 320 -3.97 28.64 -18.77
C LYS A 320 -4.40 29.94 -19.43
N ASP A 321 -3.49 30.92 -19.44
CA ASP A 321 -3.63 32.13 -20.24
C ASP A 321 -3.33 31.86 -21.72
N SER A 322 -3.52 32.87 -22.58
CA SER A 322 -3.25 32.79 -24.02
C SER A 322 -1.77 32.57 -24.36
N GLN A 323 -0.86 32.68 -23.39
CA GLN A 323 0.57 32.42 -23.52
C GLN A 323 0.97 31.03 -22.96
N GLY A 324 0.00 30.21 -22.53
CA GLY A 324 0.23 28.87 -22.02
C GLY A 324 0.71 28.80 -20.57
N ARG A 325 0.68 29.92 -19.83
CA ARG A 325 1.06 29.98 -18.41
C ARG A 325 -0.15 29.64 -17.54
N TYR A 326 0.08 28.91 -16.45
CA TYR A 326 -0.97 28.61 -15.47
C TYR A 326 -1.45 29.89 -14.78
N ILE A 327 -2.77 30.07 -14.69
CA ILE A 327 -3.39 31.22 -14.04
C ILE A 327 -3.38 31.05 -12.52
N VAL A 328 -3.71 29.83 -12.06
CA VAL A 328 -3.81 29.48 -10.64
C VAL A 328 -2.74 28.45 -10.31
N GLY A 329 -1.84 28.83 -9.40
CA GLY A 329 -0.77 27.95 -8.92
C GLY A 329 0.46 27.89 -9.82
N ASN A 330 1.61 27.60 -9.21
CA ASN A 330 2.83 27.25 -9.92
C ASN A 330 3.15 25.79 -9.58
N PRO A 331 3.18 24.88 -10.57
CA PRO A 331 3.41 23.45 -10.32
C PRO A 331 4.76 23.15 -9.66
N VAL A 332 5.72 24.09 -9.71
CA VAL A 332 7.07 23.89 -9.16
C VAL A 332 7.11 24.10 -7.64
N ASN A 333 6.29 24.99 -7.08
CA ASN A 333 6.45 25.46 -5.69
C ASN A 333 5.38 24.98 -4.70
N GLY A 334 4.48 24.09 -5.10
CA GLY A 334 3.48 23.51 -4.21
C GLY A 334 2.62 24.56 -3.51
N THR A 335 1.60 25.06 -4.19
CA THR A 335 0.70 26.07 -3.60
C THR A 335 -0.28 25.41 -2.62
N THR A 336 -0.42 25.97 -1.41
CA THR A 336 -1.59 25.68 -0.55
C THR A 336 -2.85 26.04 -1.34
N PRO A 337 -3.88 25.18 -1.40
CA PRO A 337 -5.07 25.40 -2.20
C PRO A 337 -5.81 26.66 -1.70
N ARG A 338 -5.64 27.74 -2.44
CA ARG A 338 -6.24 29.05 -2.18
C ARG A 338 -6.65 29.69 -3.48
N LEU A 339 -7.82 30.31 -3.49
CA LEU A 339 -8.34 31.06 -4.62
C LEU A 339 -8.93 32.37 -4.10
N TRP A 340 -8.60 33.49 -4.74
CA TRP A 340 -9.06 34.83 -4.29
C TRP A 340 -8.74 35.15 -2.82
N ASN A 341 -7.58 34.69 -2.33
CA ASN A 341 -7.14 34.81 -0.93
C ASN A 341 -8.01 34.06 0.11
N LEU A 342 -8.86 33.14 -0.34
CA LEU A 342 -9.65 32.25 0.52
C LEU A 342 -9.14 30.81 0.43
N PRO A 343 -9.21 30.04 1.54
CA PRO A 343 -8.88 28.62 1.52
C PRO A 343 -9.87 27.85 0.65
N VAL A 344 -9.35 26.93 -0.16
CA VAL A 344 -10.14 25.98 -0.94
C VAL A 344 -10.07 24.62 -0.27
N VAL A 345 -11.24 24.05 0.00
CA VAL A 345 -11.41 22.73 0.58
C VAL A 345 -11.89 21.77 -0.50
N GLU A 346 -11.08 20.75 -0.76
CA GLU A 346 -11.34 19.73 -1.76
C GLU A 346 -11.98 18.51 -1.10
N THR A 347 -13.24 18.23 -1.42
CA THR A 347 -13.96 17.06 -0.91
C THR A 347 -14.68 16.30 -2.02
N GLN A 348 -14.59 14.97 -1.98
CA GLN A 348 -15.34 14.10 -2.89
C GLN A 348 -16.82 14.01 -2.51
N ALA A 349 -17.24 14.58 -1.38
CA ALA A 349 -18.65 14.70 -1.01
C ALA A 349 -19.37 15.72 -1.91
N MET A 350 -18.67 16.73 -2.44
CA MET A 350 -19.20 17.65 -3.45
C MET A 350 -19.42 16.93 -4.77
N THR A 351 -20.53 17.23 -5.43
CA THR A 351 -20.83 16.74 -6.78
C THR A 351 -19.90 17.42 -7.77
N ALA A 352 -19.42 16.69 -8.78
CA ALA A 352 -18.62 17.31 -9.82
C ALA A 352 -19.44 18.39 -10.56
N ASN A 353 -18.76 19.43 -11.02
CA ASN A 353 -19.32 20.63 -11.61
C ASN A 353 -20.18 21.50 -10.66
N GLU A 354 -20.12 21.28 -9.35
CA GLU A 354 -20.82 22.09 -8.35
C GLU A 354 -19.81 22.77 -7.41
N PHE A 355 -20.11 24.01 -7.00
CA PHE A 355 -19.30 24.75 -6.04
C PHE A 355 -20.15 25.22 -4.88
N LEU A 356 -19.53 25.35 -3.70
CA LEU A 356 -20.12 26.00 -2.54
C LEU A 356 -19.16 27.05 -2.02
N VAL A 357 -19.64 28.27 -1.88
CA VAL A 357 -18.89 29.40 -1.32
C VAL A 357 -19.69 29.97 -0.17
N GLY A 358 -19.05 30.27 0.95
CA GLY A 358 -19.77 30.95 2.02
C GLY A 358 -18.96 31.21 3.27
N ALA A 359 -19.63 31.80 4.26
CA ALA A 359 -19.06 32.17 5.55
C ALA A 359 -19.20 31.03 6.57
N PHE A 360 -18.51 29.90 6.35
CA PHE A 360 -18.61 28.71 7.20
C PHE A 360 -18.36 29.00 8.68
N SER A 361 -17.35 29.82 8.98
CA SER A 361 -16.93 30.15 10.34
C SER A 361 -17.87 31.08 11.11
N MET A 362 -18.83 31.74 10.45
CA MET A 362 -19.74 32.71 11.08
C MET A 362 -21.20 32.31 10.94
N ALA A 363 -21.57 31.69 9.83
CA ALA A 363 -22.96 31.42 9.48
C ALA A 363 -23.41 29.99 9.75
N ALA A 364 -22.49 29.08 10.07
CA ALA A 364 -22.82 27.71 10.40
C ALA A 364 -22.03 27.21 11.61
N GLN A 365 -22.70 26.47 12.48
CA GLN A 365 -22.14 25.88 13.68
C GLN A 365 -22.60 24.43 13.82
N ILE A 366 -21.65 23.55 14.12
CA ILE A 366 -21.94 22.16 14.46
C ILE A 366 -22.09 22.03 15.97
N PHE A 367 -23.10 21.28 16.40
CA PHE A 367 -23.36 21.00 17.80
C PHE A 367 -23.28 19.50 18.04
N ASP A 368 -22.25 19.07 18.76
CA ASP A 368 -22.13 17.67 19.17
C ASP A 368 -22.90 17.44 20.46
N ARG A 369 -23.80 16.45 20.41
CA ARG A 369 -24.52 15.94 21.58
C ARG A 369 -23.84 14.72 22.18
N MET A 370 -23.17 13.96 21.34
CA MET A 370 -22.41 12.76 21.67
C MET A 370 -21.32 12.65 20.61
N GLU A 371 -20.06 12.68 21.05
CA GLU A 371 -18.91 12.39 20.19
C GLU A 371 -18.97 10.93 19.69
N ILE A 372 -18.07 10.57 18.78
CA ILE A 372 -18.02 9.21 18.25
C ILE A 372 -17.75 8.20 19.37
N GLU A 373 -18.75 7.37 19.66
CA GLU A 373 -18.66 6.28 20.63
C GLU A 373 -18.65 4.94 19.88
N VAL A 374 -17.72 4.06 20.24
CA VAL A 374 -17.64 2.69 19.72
C VAL A 374 -17.89 1.72 20.86
N LEU A 375 -19.02 1.00 20.79
CA LEU A 375 -19.44 0.01 21.77
C LEU A 375 -19.41 -1.39 21.16
N LEU A 376 -19.01 -2.36 21.99
CA LEU A 376 -19.00 -3.77 21.62
C LEU A 376 -20.05 -4.50 22.45
N SER A 377 -20.81 -5.38 21.80
CA SER A 377 -21.78 -6.25 22.45
C SER A 377 -21.62 -7.68 21.97
N THR A 378 -21.52 -8.61 22.92
CA THR A 378 -21.48 -10.06 22.69
C THR A 378 -22.84 -10.72 22.79
N GLU A 379 -23.88 -9.98 23.22
CA GLU A 379 -25.21 -10.49 23.53
C GLU A 379 -26.27 -10.00 22.54
N ASN A 380 -25.86 -9.39 21.43
CA ASN A 380 -26.79 -8.87 20.43
C ASN A 380 -27.38 -10.01 19.58
N VAL A 381 -28.70 -10.22 19.69
CA VAL A 381 -29.45 -11.24 18.94
C VAL A 381 -28.87 -12.64 19.14
N ASP A 382 -28.16 -13.18 18.13
CA ASP A 382 -27.62 -14.53 18.05
C ASP A 382 -26.08 -14.54 18.17
N ASP A 383 -25.46 -13.39 18.44
CA ASP A 383 -24.01 -13.25 18.50
C ASP A 383 -23.40 -14.08 19.64
N PHE A 384 -24.14 -14.23 20.75
CA PHE A 384 -23.73 -15.07 21.87
C PHE A 384 -23.60 -16.54 21.45
N GLU A 385 -24.63 -17.07 20.77
CA GLU A 385 -24.67 -18.45 20.29
C GLU A 385 -23.65 -18.71 19.17
N LYS A 386 -23.39 -17.71 18.32
CA LYS A 386 -22.52 -17.83 17.13
C LYS A 386 -21.06 -17.44 17.35
N ASN A 387 -20.67 -17.10 18.58
CA ASN A 387 -19.34 -16.59 18.90
C ASN A 387 -18.95 -15.34 18.09
N MET A 388 -19.92 -14.46 17.86
CA MET A 388 -19.74 -13.18 17.18
C MET A 388 -19.76 -12.03 18.19
N VAL A 389 -19.29 -10.87 17.75
CA VAL A 389 -19.33 -9.60 18.47
C VAL A 389 -19.90 -8.55 17.53
N SER A 390 -20.94 -7.85 17.97
CA SER A 390 -21.47 -6.66 17.31
C SER A 390 -20.71 -5.44 17.79
N ILE A 391 -20.16 -4.68 16.85
CA ILE A 391 -19.47 -3.40 17.09
C ILE A 391 -20.38 -2.32 16.53
N ARG A 392 -20.89 -1.46 17.40
CA ARG A 392 -21.71 -0.31 17.06
C ARG A 392 -20.86 0.94 17.23
N ALA A 393 -20.73 1.72 16.17
CA ALA A 393 -20.20 3.08 16.29
C ALA A 393 -21.33 4.06 15.99
N GLU A 394 -21.52 5.03 16.88
CA GLU A 394 -22.54 6.06 16.75
C GLU A 394 -22.05 7.42 17.21
N GLU A 395 -22.60 8.47 16.61
CA GLU A 395 -22.43 9.86 17.02
C GLU A 395 -23.77 10.58 16.92
N ARG A 396 -23.90 11.67 17.67
CA ARG A 396 -25.12 12.48 17.65
C ARG A 396 -24.78 13.95 17.53
N LEU A 397 -25.27 14.58 16.48
CA LEU A 397 -24.96 15.98 16.19
C LEU A 397 -26.14 16.71 15.52
N ALA A 398 -26.10 18.03 15.59
CA ALA A 398 -27.00 18.94 14.89
C ALA A 398 -26.20 20.00 14.14
N LEU A 399 -26.71 20.42 12.98
CA LEU A 399 -26.13 21.52 12.21
C LEU A 399 -27.07 22.73 12.29
N ALA A 400 -26.56 23.86 12.77
CA ALA A 400 -27.27 25.13 12.76
C ALA A 400 -26.69 26.03 11.67
N VAL A 401 -27.53 26.41 10.69
CA VAL A 401 -27.19 27.41 9.67
C VAL A 401 -27.95 28.69 9.99
N TYR A 402 -27.25 29.63 10.63
CA TYR A 402 -27.81 30.90 11.10
C TYR A 402 -28.26 31.80 9.95
N ARG A 403 -27.47 31.83 8.86
CA ARG A 403 -27.69 32.72 7.72
C ARG A 403 -27.53 31.96 6.40
N PRO A 404 -28.62 31.39 5.85
CA PRO A 404 -28.55 30.64 4.59
C PRO A 404 -28.07 31.48 3.39
N GLU A 405 -28.35 32.78 3.39
CA GLU A 405 -27.94 33.75 2.35
C GLU A 405 -26.43 33.95 2.26
N SER A 406 -25.68 33.60 3.31
CA SER A 406 -24.21 33.66 3.30
C SER A 406 -23.55 32.52 2.52
N PHE A 407 -24.34 31.52 2.10
CA PHE A 407 -23.90 30.39 1.30
C PHE A 407 -24.46 30.52 -0.11
N VAL A 408 -23.58 30.38 -1.10
CA VAL A 408 -23.92 30.43 -2.52
C VAL A 408 -23.48 29.12 -3.15
N THR A 409 -24.40 28.44 -3.83
CA THR A 409 -24.14 27.22 -4.59
C THR A 409 -24.55 27.36 -6.05
N GLY A 410 -23.84 26.69 -6.95
CA GLY A 410 -24.19 26.65 -8.36
C GLY A 410 -23.27 25.76 -9.19
N ALA A 411 -23.53 25.73 -10.50
CA ALA A 411 -22.73 24.97 -11.44
C ALA A 411 -21.53 25.78 -11.97
N LEU A 412 -20.33 25.18 -11.98
CA LEU A 412 -19.09 25.81 -12.46
C LEU A 412 -19.10 26.00 -13.99
N VAL A 413 -19.64 25.04 -14.72
CA VAL A 413 -19.83 25.10 -16.17
C VAL A 413 -21.32 24.88 -16.43
N GLU A 414 -21.92 25.72 -17.28
CA GLU A 414 -23.27 25.42 -17.74
C GLU A 414 -23.19 24.16 -18.59
N GLN A 415 -23.91 23.11 -18.20
CA GLN A 415 -24.07 21.94 -19.04
C GLN A 415 -24.76 22.41 -20.31
N ALA A 416 -24.08 22.34 -21.46
CA ALA A 416 -24.72 22.54 -22.74
C ALA A 416 -25.86 21.51 -22.82
N GLY A 417 -27.10 21.97 -22.73
CA GLY A 417 -28.28 21.11 -22.84
C GLY A 417 -28.19 20.32 -24.14
N GLY A 418 -28.28 18.99 -24.04
CA GLY A 418 -28.35 18.09 -25.17
C GLY A 418 -29.68 18.19 -25.91
#